data_AF-A0A6A6AUS3-F1
#
_entry.id   AF-A0A6A6AUS3-F1
#
_cell.length_a   1.000
_cell.length_b   1.000
_cell.length_c   1.000
_cell.angle_alpha   90.00
_cell.angle_beta   90.00
_cell.angle_gamma   90.00
#
_symmetry.space_group_name_H-M   'P 1'
#
loop_
_entity.id
_entity.type
_entity.pdbx_description
1 polymer ?
#
loop_
_entity_poly.entity_id
_entity_poly.type
_entity_poly.pdbx_seq_one_letter_code
_entity_poly.pdbx_strand_id
1 'polypeptide(L)'
;MRFIIPALGFATAVAAHGYVNNATIGNKDYTFYQPYTDPYTSPTPQRISREIQGNGPVQDLTISDIQCGGYAAGGINGSKPAALHAAVAAGSEVELFWTLWPESHMGPSITYMAKCPDTGCNNWMPESKAVWFKVQEKGRTGTSDVWGSDDLQVAGGSVKYTVPKCIAKGNYLVRHEIIALHAAYEYPGAQFYPGCHQLTVSSTGTTVPTGLVSFPGAYKATDPGITYDAYKASTYTIPGPKLFTC
;
A
#
# COMPACT_ATOMS: atom_id res chain seq x y z
N MET A 1 45.68 -21.11 32.02
CA MET A 1 44.38 -20.41 32.03
C MET A 1 44.02 -20.11 30.57
N ARG A 2 43.16 -20.92 29.94
CA ARG A 2 42.74 -20.71 28.53
C ARG A 2 41.44 -19.90 28.56
N PHE A 3 41.48 -18.67 28.07
CA PHE A 3 40.31 -17.83 27.91
C PHE A 3 39.51 -18.31 26.69
N ILE A 4 38.27 -18.75 26.92
CA ILE A 4 37.29 -18.97 25.86
C ILE A 4 36.61 -17.63 25.62
N ILE A 5 36.86 -17.02 24.46
CA ILE A 5 36.14 -15.82 24.01
C ILE A 5 34.83 -16.30 23.38
N PRO A 6 33.65 -15.94 23.91
CA PRO A 6 32.39 -16.23 23.24
C PRO A 6 32.26 -15.26 22.06
N ALA A 7 32.24 -15.79 20.84
CA ALA A 7 31.85 -15.04 19.66
C ALA A 7 30.34 -14.78 19.73
N LEU A 8 29.94 -13.54 20.04
CA LEU A 8 28.57 -13.07 19.83
C LEU A 8 28.35 -12.96 18.32
N GLY A 9 27.63 -13.92 17.74
CA GLY A 9 27.07 -13.78 16.40
C GLY A 9 25.91 -12.79 16.43
N PHE A 10 26.10 -11.62 15.82
CA PHE A 10 24.97 -10.74 15.50
C PHE A 10 24.17 -11.41 14.38
N ALA A 11 22.99 -11.95 14.71
CA ALA A 11 22.02 -12.31 13.70
C ALA A 11 21.49 -11.01 13.10
N THR A 12 21.93 -10.68 11.89
CA THR A 12 21.29 -9.64 11.09
C THR A 12 19.90 -10.16 10.72
N ALA A 13 18.86 -9.58 11.33
CA ALA A 13 17.49 -9.85 10.91
C ALA A 13 17.30 -9.26 9.51
N VAL A 14 17.40 -10.09 8.48
CA VAL A 14 17.03 -9.70 7.13
C VAL A 14 15.50 -9.61 7.11
N ALA A 15 14.96 -8.39 7.12
CA ALA A 15 13.56 -8.18 6.82
C ALA A 15 13.33 -8.65 5.38
N ALA A 16 12.58 -9.74 5.21
CA ALA A 16 12.33 -10.28 3.87
C ALA A 16 11.20 -9.55 3.16
N HIS A 17 10.30 -8.89 3.91
CA HIS A 17 8.96 -8.47 3.49
C HIS A 17 8.46 -7.35 4.42
N GLY A 18 7.45 -6.55 4.02
CA GLY A 18 6.99 -5.41 4.83
C GLY A 18 5.52 -5.02 4.69
N TYR A 19 5.11 -4.06 5.52
CA TYR A 19 3.78 -3.42 5.53
C TYR A 19 3.87 -1.97 6.04
N VAL A 20 2.82 -1.17 5.82
CA VAL A 20 2.73 0.19 6.39
C VAL A 20 2.54 0.09 7.91
N ASN A 21 3.54 0.53 8.67
CA ASN A 21 3.57 0.45 10.12
C ASN A 21 2.77 1.58 10.79
N ASN A 22 2.90 2.81 10.27
CA ASN A 22 2.19 3.98 10.77
C ASN A 22 2.15 5.09 9.71
N ALA A 23 1.43 6.17 9.99
CA ALA A 23 1.35 7.34 9.13
C ALA A 23 1.26 8.65 9.93
N THR A 24 1.75 9.73 9.35
CA THR A 24 1.44 11.09 9.81
C THR A 24 0.38 11.70 8.89
N ILE A 25 -0.80 11.97 9.44
CA ILE A 25 -1.97 12.48 8.72
C ILE A 25 -2.52 13.69 9.48
N GLY A 26 -2.63 14.85 8.82
CA GLY A 26 -3.15 16.06 9.47
C GLY A 26 -2.35 16.46 10.72
N ASN A 27 -1.02 16.32 10.67
CA ASN A 27 -0.08 16.56 11.77
C ASN A 27 -0.31 15.67 13.00
N LYS A 28 -0.89 14.48 12.84
CA LYS A 28 -1.06 13.48 13.89
C LYS A 28 -0.52 12.14 13.43
N ASP A 29 0.14 11.44 14.34
CA ASP A 29 0.62 10.09 14.09
C ASP A 29 -0.46 9.06 14.38
N TYR A 30 -0.61 8.13 13.45
CA TYR A 30 -1.56 7.03 13.51
C TYR A 30 -0.82 5.71 13.36
N THR A 31 -0.82 4.89 14.40
CA THR A 31 -0.37 3.50 14.28
C THR A 31 -1.37 2.73 13.42
N PHE A 32 -0.87 2.08 12.38
CA PHE A 32 -1.66 1.20 11.52
C PHE A 32 -1.81 -0.17 12.18
N TYR A 33 -2.64 -1.00 11.57
CA TYR A 33 -2.89 -2.37 11.99
C TYR A 33 -1.57 -3.15 12.07
N GLN A 34 -1.34 -3.77 13.23
CA GLN A 34 -0.13 -4.53 13.50
C GLN A 34 -0.42 -6.03 13.39
N PRO A 35 -0.14 -6.69 12.25
CA PRO A 35 -0.52 -8.09 12.03
C PRO A 35 0.09 -9.08 13.03
N TYR A 36 1.21 -8.71 13.66
CA TYR A 36 1.91 -9.54 14.63
C TYR A 36 1.61 -9.17 16.09
N THR A 37 0.68 -8.24 16.34
CA THR A 37 0.37 -7.76 17.69
C THR A 37 -1.11 -7.58 17.94
N ASP A 38 -1.84 -6.94 17.02
CA ASP A 38 -3.27 -6.64 17.17
C ASP A 38 -4.14 -7.91 17.33
N PRO A 39 -3.93 -9.02 16.58
CA PRO A 39 -4.68 -10.27 16.79
C PRO A 39 -4.54 -10.89 18.19
N TYR A 40 -3.45 -10.56 18.89
CA TYR A 40 -3.09 -11.16 20.18
C TYR A 40 -3.33 -10.19 21.36
N THR A 41 -3.89 -9.01 21.09
CA THR A 41 -4.15 -7.97 22.09
C THR A 41 -5.62 -7.95 22.49
N SER A 42 -5.91 -7.84 23.80
CA SER A 42 -7.28 -7.78 24.34
C SER A 42 -7.46 -6.58 25.28
N PRO A 43 -8.41 -5.65 25.00
CA PRO A 43 -9.24 -5.60 23.81
C PRO A 43 -8.42 -5.29 22.54
N THR A 44 -8.86 -5.77 21.38
CA THR A 44 -8.19 -5.49 20.10
C THR A 44 -8.21 -3.98 19.82
N PRO A 45 -7.05 -3.35 19.53
CA PRO A 45 -6.98 -1.93 19.23
C PRO A 45 -7.81 -1.56 18.00
N GLN A 46 -8.56 -0.46 18.09
CA GLN A 46 -9.23 0.14 16.93
C GLN A 46 -8.25 0.96 16.11
N ARG A 47 -8.21 0.75 14.79
CA ARG A 47 -7.26 1.37 13.86
C ARG A 47 -7.98 2.18 12.79
N ILE A 48 -7.26 3.07 12.13
CA ILE A 48 -7.71 3.74 10.89
C ILE A 48 -7.42 2.90 9.64
N SER A 49 -6.46 1.99 9.74
CA SER A 49 -6.09 1.08 8.64
C SER A 49 -6.81 -0.24 8.79
N ARG A 50 -7.07 -0.87 7.65
CA ARG A 50 -7.70 -2.17 7.57
C ARG A 50 -6.75 -3.28 7.99
N GLU A 51 -7.34 -4.41 8.37
CA GLU A 51 -6.64 -5.63 8.76
C GLU A 51 -5.80 -6.17 7.60
N ILE A 52 -4.54 -6.54 7.87
CA ILE A 52 -3.67 -7.29 6.96
C ILE A 52 -3.17 -8.52 7.71
N GLN A 53 -2.86 -9.61 7.01
CA GLN A 53 -2.58 -10.90 7.67
C GLN A 53 -1.09 -11.16 7.95
N GLY A 54 -0.25 -10.22 7.56
CA GLY A 54 1.20 -10.31 7.71
C GLY A 54 1.88 -9.34 6.77
N ASN A 55 3.17 -9.60 6.54
CA ASN A 55 3.99 -8.87 5.59
C ASN A 55 4.08 -9.55 4.21
N GLY A 56 3.40 -10.69 4.00
CA GLY A 56 3.46 -11.45 2.74
C GLY A 56 2.77 -10.76 1.55
N PRO A 57 3.11 -11.15 0.31
CA PRO A 57 2.53 -10.55 -0.88
C PRO A 57 1.20 -11.20 -1.27
N VAL A 58 0.41 -10.46 -2.04
CA VAL A 58 -0.64 -10.99 -2.91
C VAL A 58 -0.03 -11.17 -4.30
N GLN A 59 -0.30 -12.28 -4.98
CA GLN A 59 0.19 -12.52 -6.35
C GLN A 59 -0.93 -12.81 -7.36
N ASP A 60 -2.12 -13.14 -6.87
CA ASP A 60 -3.30 -13.36 -7.72
C ASP A 60 -4.09 -12.06 -7.89
N LEU A 61 -4.10 -11.54 -9.12
CA LEU A 61 -4.78 -10.31 -9.50
C LEU A 61 -6.31 -10.43 -9.57
N THR A 62 -6.85 -11.65 -9.48
CA THR A 62 -8.26 -11.95 -9.74
C THR A 62 -9.10 -12.05 -8.47
N ILE A 63 -8.46 -12.09 -7.30
CA ILE A 63 -9.12 -12.24 -6.00
C ILE A 63 -9.21 -10.91 -5.23
N SER A 64 -10.08 -10.89 -4.21
CA SER A 64 -10.32 -9.72 -3.36
C SER A 64 -9.08 -9.19 -2.63
N ASP A 65 -8.08 -10.05 -2.39
CA ASP A 65 -6.89 -9.74 -1.61
C ASP A 65 -6.09 -8.59 -2.23
N ILE A 66 -6.14 -8.43 -3.56
CA ILE A 66 -5.45 -7.35 -4.27
C ILE A 66 -5.97 -5.95 -3.88
N GLN A 67 -7.16 -5.86 -3.27
CA GLN A 67 -7.76 -4.58 -2.90
C GLN A 67 -7.12 -3.95 -1.67
N CYS A 68 -7.08 -4.65 -0.54
CA CYS A 68 -6.63 -4.09 0.75
C CYS A 68 -5.78 -5.09 1.56
N GLY A 69 -5.26 -6.13 0.91
CA GLY A 69 -4.65 -7.29 1.57
C GLY A 69 -5.66 -8.41 1.81
N GLY A 70 -5.15 -9.55 2.25
CA GLY A 70 -5.88 -10.79 2.51
C GLY A 70 -4.91 -11.96 2.57
N TYR A 71 -5.42 -13.16 2.83
CA TYR A 71 -4.65 -14.40 2.74
C TYR A 71 -5.58 -15.55 2.35
N ALA A 72 -6.09 -15.51 1.12
CA ALA A 72 -7.06 -16.48 0.61
C ALA A 72 -6.51 -17.92 0.68
N ALA A 73 -5.20 -18.11 0.50
CA ALA A 73 -4.54 -19.42 0.64
C ALA A 73 -4.67 -20.01 2.07
N GLY A 74 -4.81 -19.17 3.09
CA GLY A 74 -5.10 -19.58 4.47
C GLY A 74 -6.57 -19.45 4.86
N GLY A 75 -7.48 -19.27 3.89
CA GLY A 75 -8.92 -19.18 4.12
C GLY A 75 -9.44 -17.81 4.52
N ILE A 76 -8.62 -16.75 4.45
CA ILE A 76 -9.04 -15.37 4.74
C ILE A 76 -9.15 -14.59 3.43
N ASN A 77 -10.38 -14.42 2.94
CA ASN A 77 -10.63 -13.69 1.70
C ASN A 77 -10.72 -12.18 1.96
N GLY A 78 -9.74 -11.44 1.44
CA GLY A 78 -9.66 -9.99 1.55
C GLY A 78 -9.37 -9.48 2.96
N SER A 79 -9.67 -8.19 3.14
CA SER A 79 -9.49 -7.45 4.39
C SER A 79 -10.85 -7.05 4.97
N LYS A 80 -10.86 -6.46 6.17
CA LYS A 80 -12.06 -5.96 6.85
C LYS A 80 -12.02 -4.44 7.01
N PRO A 81 -13.17 -3.75 6.96
CA PRO A 81 -13.25 -2.33 7.26
C PRO A 81 -12.63 -1.98 8.62
N ALA A 82 -11.95 -0.83 8.69
CA ALA A 82 -11.37 -0.34 9.93
C ALA A 82 -12.41 0.43 10.74
N ALA A 83 -12.27 0.47 12.06
CA ALA A 83 -13.24 1.13 12.93
C ALA A 83 -13.19 2.66 12.84
N LEU A 84 -12.02 3.23 12.58
CA LEU A 84 -11.76 4.68 12.70
C LEU A 84 -11.41 5.34 11.37
N HIS A 85 -11.43 6.66 11.35
CA HIS A 85 -10.97 7.52 10.24
C HIS A 85 -9.97 8.55 10.76
N ALA A 86 -8.98 8.92 9.96
CA ALA A 86 -8.12 10.07 10.22
C ALA A 86 -8.66 11.33 9.54
N ALA A 87 -8.79 12.42 10.29
CA ALA A 87 -9.21 13.70 9.73
C ALA A 87 -8.05 14.36 8.97
N VAL A 88 -8.30 14.84 7.75
CA VAL A 88 -7.29 15.50 6.92
C VAL A 88 -7.94 16.55 6.02
N ALA A 89 -7.22 17.63 5.71
CA ALA A 89 -7.67 18.60 4.72
C ALA A 89 -7.26 18.19 3.31
N ALA A 90 -8.11 18.44 2.32
CA ALA A 90 -7.74 18.33 0.92
C ALA A 90 -6.60 19.31 0.61
N GLY A 91 -5.62 18.87 -0.19
CA GLY A 91 -4.36 19.56 -0.44
C GLY A 91 -3.26 19.26 0.56
N SER A 92 -3.55 18.60 1.69
CA SER A 92 -2.51 18.19 2.64
C SER A 92 -1.77 16.94 2.17
N GLU A 93 -0.49 16.89 2.53
CA GLU A 93 0.34 15.69 2.40
C GLU A 93 0.03 14.69 3.51
N VAL A 94 0.10 13.40 3.16
CA VAL A 94 0.09 12.26 4.07
C VAL A 94 1.38 11.50 3.88
N GLU A 95 2.02 11.14 4.98
CA GLU A 95 3.27 10.39 5.00
C GLU A 95 3.03 8.99 5.59
N LEU A 96 3.44 7.95 4.87
CA LEU A 96 3.27 6.55 5.22
C LEU A 96 4.62 5.92 5.51
N PHE A 97 4.81 5.40 6.72
CA PHE A 97 6.05 4.78 7.16
C PHE A 97 5.91 3.27 7.06
N TRP A 98 6.74 2.64 6.22
CA TRP A 98 6.79 1.19 6.12
C TRP A 98 7.72 0.61 7.19
N THR A 99 7.53 -0.67 7.50
CA THR A 99 8.64 -1.48 8.03
C THR A 99 9.80 -1.45 7.03
N LEU A 100 11.04 -1.69 7.50
CA LEU A 100 12.22 -1.71 6.63
C LEU A 100 11.97 -2.55 5.37
N TRP A 101 12.09 -1.92 4.20
CA TRP A 101 11.83 -2.56 2.92
C TRP A 101 13.10 -3.23 2.38
N PRO A 102 13.04 -4.47 1.88
CA PRO A 102 14.23 -5.15 1.36
C PRO A 102 14.72 -4.47 0.07
N GLU A 103 16.03 -4.25 -0.05
CA GLU A 103 16.65 -3.71 -1.28
C GLU A 103 16.36 -4.58 -2.51
N SER A 104 16.24 -5.89 -2.30
CA SER A 104 15.88 -6.85 -3.34
C SER A 104 14.42 -6.77 -3.79
N HIS A 105 13.59 -5.88 -3.26
CA HIS A 105 12.18 -5.73 -3.61
C HIS A 105 11.89 -4.42 -4.33
N MET A 106 12.71 -4.11 -5.34
CA MET A 106 12.53 -2.99 -6.25
C MET A 106 11.14 -2.97 -6.89
N GLY A 107 10.58 -1.78 -7.06
CA GLY A 107 9.30 -1.64 -7.73
C GLY A 107 8.64 -0.29 -7.57
N PRO A 108 7.48 -0.08 -8.20
CA PRO A 108 6.74 1.15 -8.02
C PRO A 108 6.10 1.24 -6.64
N SER A 109 5.86 2.48 -6.22
CA SER A 109 4.91 2.82 -5.16
C SER A 109 3.70 3.53 -5.77
N ILE A 110 2.49 3.07 -5.43
CA ILE A 110 1.26 3.55 -6.03
C ILE A 110 0.20 3.75 -4.94
N THR A 111 -0.52 4.88 -5.01
CA THR A 111 -1.60 5.21 -4.09
C THR A 111 -2.86 5.58 -4.83
N TYR A 112 -3.98 5.04 -4.37
CA TYR A 112 -5.33 5.27 -4.86
C TYR A 112 -6.23 5.79 -3.76
N MET A 113 -7.27 6.49 -4.15
CA MET A 113 -8.38 6.86 -3.27
C MET A 113 -9.70 6.39 -3.86
N ALA A 114 -10.68 6.15 -2.99
CA ALA A 114 -12.06 5.87 -3.36
C ALA A 114 -12.99 6.57 -2.37
N LYS A 115 -14.01 7.28 -2.87
CA LYS A 115 -15.00 7.93 -1.99
C LYS A 115 -15.90 6.86 -1.38
N CYS A 116 -15.97 6.82 -0.06
CA CYS A 116 -16.89 5.95 0.67
C CYS A 116 -18.32 6.50 0.58
N PRO A 117 -19.35 5.68 0.86
CA PRO A 117 -20.69 6.17 1.12
C PRO A 117 -20.70 7.22 2.24
N ASP A 118 -21.71 8.09 2.25
CA ASP A 118 -21.83 9.14 3.28
C ASP A 118 -21.95 8.56 4.70
N THR A 119 -22.41 7.31 4.82
CA THR A 119 -22.44 6.55 6.08
C THR A 119 -21.06 6.17 6.61
N GLY A 120 -19.98 6.36 5.84
CA GLY A 120 -18.60 6.08 6.24
C GLY A 120 -17.99 4.84 5.60
N CYS A 121 -16.68 4.67 5.84
CA CYS A 121 -15.90 3.53 5.31
C CYS A 121 -15.91 2.30 6.23
N ASN A 122 -16.34 2.48 7.49
CA ASN A 122 -16.25 1.50 8.58
C ASN A 122 -17.12 0.26 8.37
N ASN A 123 -18.09 0.30 7.45
CA ASN A 123 -18.93 -0.85 7.07
C ASN A 123 -19.00 -1.01 5.54
N TRP A 124 -17.99 -0.56 4.80
CA TRP A 124 -18.02 -0.55 3.34
C TRP A 124 -16.88 -1.34 2.71
N MET A 125 -17.19 -2.31 1.87
CA MET A 125 -16.25 -3.00 0.99
C MET A 125 -16.61 -2.67 -0.46
N PRO A 126 -15.69 -2.07 -1.25
CA PRO A 126 -15.93 -1.81 -2.67
C PRO A 126 -16.12 -3.07 -3.52
N GLU A 127 -15.50 -4.20 -3.12
CA GLU A 127 -15.48 -5.44 -3.91
C GLU A 127 -15.03 -5.15 -5.36
N SER A 128 -15.73 -5.66 -6.37
CA SER A 128 -15.38 -5.45 -7.78
C SER A 128 -15.93 -4.14 -8.37
N LYS A 129 -16.40 -3.18 -7.56
CA LYS A 129 -16.92 -1.90 -8.06
C LYS A 129 -15.78 -0.98 -8.50
N ALA A 130 -15.96 -0.33 -9.65
CA ALA A 130 -15.02 0.65 -10.16
C ALA A 130 -15.15 1.99 -9.39
N VAL A 131 -14.36 2.15 -8.33
CA VAL A 131 -14.44 3.32 -7.42
C VAL A 131 -13.08 3.99 -7.18
N TRP A 132 -11.99 3.37 -7.63
CA TRP A 132 -10.64 3.79 -7.29
C TRP A 132 -10.08 4.73 -8.35
N PHE A 133 -9.51 5.85 -7.93
CA PHE A 133 -8.73 6.77 -8.76
C PHE A 133 -7.32 6.91 -8.18
N LYS A 134 -6.32 6.95 -9.06
CA LYS A 134 -4.90 7.01 -8.66
C LYS A 134 -4.53 8.44 -8.25
N VAL A 135 -3.86 8.61 -7.11
CA VAL A 135 -3.48 9.94 -6.57
C VAL A 135 -1.96 10.13 -6.41
N GLN A 136 -1.19 9.05 -6.46
CA GLN A 136 0.27 9.10 -6.50
C GLN A 136 0.80 7.86 -7.25
N GLU A 137 1.85 8.07 -8.02
CA GLU A 137 2.64 6.99 -8.61
C GLU A 137 4.11 7.38 -8.70
N LYS A 138 5.01 6.46 -8.37
CA LYS A 138 6.46 6.57 -8.55
C LYS A 138 6.97 5.22 -9.03
N GLY A 139 7.55 5.17 -10.23
CA GLY A 139 8.05 3.94 -10.88
C GLY A 139 9.57 3.92 -10.96
N ARG A 140 10.10 3.31 -12.02
CA ARG A 140 11.55 3.33 -12.35
C ARG A 140 11.97 4.70 -12.89
N THR A 141 13.15 5.17 -12.50
CA THR A 141 13.74 6.40 -13.04
C THR A 141 14.45 6.11 -14.37
N GLY A 142 13.76 6.36 -15.49
CA GLY A 142 14.30 6.04 -16.82
C GLY A 142 14.61 4.54 -16.95
N THR A 143 15.89 4.20 -17.09
CA THR A 143 16.38 2.81 -17.14
C THR A 143 17.36 2.49 -16.01
N SER A 144 17.46 3.34 -14.96
CA SER A 144 18.36 3.11 -13.82
C SER A 144 17.76 2.12 -12.82
N ASP A 145 18.53 1.72 -11.82
CA ASP A 145 18.03 0.86 -10.73
C ASP A 145 17.41 1.66 -9.58
N VAL A 146 16.94 2.89 -9.87
CA VAL A 146 16.25 3.74 -8.89
C VAL A 146 14.74 3.62 -9.07
N TRP A 147 14.05 3.22 -8.01
CA TRP A 147 12.64 2.84 -7.99
C TRP A 147 11.80 3.65 -6.99
N GLY A 148 10.48 3.51 -7.10
CA GLY A 148 9.54 4.16 -6.19
C GLY A 148 9.61 3.64 -4.74
N SER A 149 10.12 2.42 -4.56
CA SER A 149 10.30 1.77 -3.26
C SER A 149 11.58 2.17 -2.51
N ASP A 150 12.54 2.83 -3.16
CA ASP A 150 13.91 2.95 -2.61
C ASP A 150 13.96 3.79 -1.33
N ASP A 151 13.09 4.79 -1.21
CA ASP A 151 12.99 5.62 0.00
C ASP A 151 12.61 4.79 1.26
N LEU A 152 12.11 3.56 1.07
CA LEU A 152 11.73 2.62 2.14
C LEU A 152 12.85 1.67 2.57
N GLN A 153 13.99 1.65 1.86
CA GLN A 153 15.11 0.73 2.13
C GLN A 153 15.99 1.18 3.32
N VAL A 154 15.61 2.29 3.97
CA VAL A 154 16.25 2.81 5.17
C VAL A 154 15.31 2.74 6.36
N ALA A 155 15.86 2.58 7.56
CA ALA A 155 15.07 2.59 8.78
C ALA A 155 14.33 3.92 8.95
N GLY A 156 13.00 3.86 9.11
CA GLY A 156 12.15 5.05 9.16
C GLY A 156 11.83 5.65 7.78
N GLY A 157 12.14 4.95 6.70
CA GLY A 157 11.76 5.34 5.34
C GLY A 157 10.25 5.48 5.16
N SER A 158 9.85 6.40 4.29
CA SER A 158 8.44 6.76 4.08
C SER A 158 8.11 7.02 2.61
N VAL A 159 6.83 6.91 2.28
CA VAL A 159 6.26 7.40 1.01
C VAL A 159 5.19 8.43 1.31
N LYS A 160 5.11 9.46 0.46
CA LYS A 160 4.17 10.56 0.58
C LYS A 160 3.16 10.56 -0.55
N TYR A 161 1.93 10.95 -0.25
CA TYR A 161 0.93 11.32 -1.25
C TYR A 161 0.16 12.55 -0.80
N THR A 162 -0.38 13.32 -1.75
CA THR A 162 -1.20 14.50 -1.45
C THR A 162 -2.67 14.17 -1.66
N VAL A 163 -3.53 14.52 -0.71
CA VAL A 163 -4.98 14.44 -0.90
C VAL A 163 -5.37 15.49 -1.95
N PRO A 164 -5.97 15.12 -3.10
CA PRO A 164 -6.22 16.10 -4.15
C PRO A 164 -7.12 17.26 -3.69
N LYS A 165 -6.69 18.51 -3.89
CA LYS A 165 -7.38 19.71 -3.36
C LYS A 165 -8.82 19.91 -3.89
N CYS A 166 -9.12 19.37 -5.07
CA CYS A 166 -10.36 19.64 -5.79
C CYS A 166 -11.49 18.64 -5.50
N ILE A 167 -11.22 17.53 -4.79
CA ILE A 167 -12.24 16.51 -4.53
C ILE A 167 -13.26 16.98 -3.50
N ALA A 168 -14.47 16.42 -3.57
CA ALA A 168 -15.52 16.68 -2.59
C ALA A 168 -15.10 16.26 -1.17
N LYS A 169 -15.59 16.98 -0.15
CA LYS A 169 -15.46 16.54 1.25
C LYS A 169 -16.12 15.18 1.49
N GLY A 170 -15.74 14.50 2.57
CA GLY A 170 -16.38 13.27 3.04
C GLY A 170 -15.38 12.16 3.36
N ASN A 171 -15.89 10.95 3.52
CA ASN A 171 -15.07 9.80 3.86
C ASN A 171 -14.44 9.17 2.62
N TYR A 172 -13.16 8.82 2.71
CA TYR A 172 -12.41 8.19 1.64
C TYR A 172 -11.65 6.99 2.16
N LEU A 173 -11.60 5.94 1.35
CA LEU A 173 -10.68 4.84 1.52
C LEU A 173 -9.44 5.13 0.67
N VAL A 174 -8.27 4.94 1.24
CA VAL A 174 -6.99 5.02 0.55
C VAL A 174 -6.45 3.61 0.42
N ARG A 175 -5.96 3.26 -0.77
CA ARG A 175 -5.26 2.00 -1.04
C ARG A 175 -3.85 2.37 -1.46
N HIS A 176 -2.86 1.96 -0.69
CA HIS A 176 -1.45 2.16 -0.97
C HIS A 176 -0.77 0.81 -1.18
N GLU A 177 0.19 0.74 -2.10
CA GLU A 177 0.94 -0.48 -2.35
C GLU A 177 2.38 -0.22 -2.81
N ILE A 178 3.21 -1.24 -2.57
CA ILE A 178 4.42 -1.51 -3.35
C ILE A 178 4.15 -2.74 -4.23
N ILE A 179 4.68 -2.74 -5.45
CA ILE A 179 4.69 -3.93 -6.32
C ILE A 179 6.14 -4.37 -6.48
N ALA A 180 6.60 -5.41 -5.78
CA ALA A 180 7.96 -5.90 -5.93
C ALA A 180 8.13 -6.70 -7.23
N LEU A 181 9.17 -6.40 -7.99
CA LEU A 181 9.38 -6.89 -9.36
C LEU A 181 10.58 -7.84 -9.52
N HIS A 182 11.26 -8.19 -8.43
CA HIS A 182 12.45 -9.04 -8.46
C HIS A 182 12.22 -10.44 -9.06
N ALA A 183 10.98 -10.92 -9.02
CA ALA A 183 10.55 -12.20 -9.60
C ALA A 183 9.51 -12.03 -10.72
N ALA A 184 9.38 -10.83 -11.29
CA ALA A 184 8.30 -10.49 -12.22
C ALA A 184 8.58 -10.79 -13.71
N TYR A 185 9.67 -11.51 -14.03
CA TYR A 185 10.02 -11.85 -15.42
C TYR A 185 8.90 -12.62 -16.15
N GLU A 186 8.10 -13.40 -15.40
CA GLU A 186 6.90 -14.08 -15.86
C GLU A 186 5.75 -13.89 -14.84
N TYR A 187 4.52 -14.23 -15.24
CA TYR A 187 3.36 -14.22 -14.35
C TYR A 187 2.82 -15.64 -14.14
N PRO A 188 2.49 -16.04 -12.88
CA PRO A 188 2.65 -15.28 -11.63
C PRO A 188 4.12 -15.02 -11.28
N GLY A 189 4.41 -13.86 -10.68
CA GLY A 189 5.78 -13.48 -10.35
C GLY A 189 5.85 -12.16 -9.57
N ALA A 190 5.24 -11.09 -10.10
CA ALA A 190 5.08 -9.83 -9.38
C ALA A 190 4.38 -10.03 -8.03
N GLN A 191 4.87 -9.31 -7.02
CA GLN A 191 4.41 -9.42 -5.63
C GLN A 191 3.80 -8.09 -5.17
N PHE A 192 2.52 -8.10 -4.82
CA PHE A 192 1.77 -6.90 -4.48
C PHE A 192 1.60 -6.81 -2.96
N TYR A 193 1.83 -5.63 -2.40
CA TYR A 193 1.70 -5.37 -0.97
C TYR A 193 0.66 -4.29 -0.71
N PRO A 194 -0.64 -4.55 -0.99
CA PRO A 194 -1.68 -3.58 -0.76
C PRO A 194 -2.02 -3.45 0.73
N GLY A 195 -2.22 -2.22 1.17
CA GLY A 195 -2.82 -1.88 2.46
C GLY A 195 -3.79 -0.72 2.30
N CYS A 196 -4.81 -0.67 3.17
CA CYS A 196 -5.83 0.38 3.11
C CYS A 196 -5.99 1.13 4.42
N HIS A 197 -6.27 2.44 4.33
CA HIS A 197 -6.61 3.28 5.48
C HIS A 197 -7.72 4.28 5.17
N GLN A 198 -8.41 4.71 6.22
CA GLN A 198 -9.64 5.47 6.12
C GLN A 198 -9.43 6.92 6.54
N LEU A 199 -9.93 7.83 5.73
CA LEU A 199 -9.82 9.28 5.92
C LEU A 199 -11.20 9.92 6.02
N THR A 200 -11.29 10.99 6.79
CA THR A 200 -12.36 12.00 6.70
C THR A 200 -11.75 13.28 6.14
N VAL A 201 -12.05 13.57 4.88
CA VAL A 201 -11.48 14.71 4.14
C VAL A 201 -12.37 15.94 4.32
N SER A 202 -11.81 17.02 4.84
CA SER A 202 -12.38 18.36 4.74
C SER A 202 -11.94 19.02 3.42
N SER A 203 -12.87 19.64 2.70
CA SER A 203 -12.60 20.23 1.39
C SER A 203 -13.67 21.26 1.00
N THR A 204 -13.29 22.23 0.19
CA THR A 204 -14.19 23.13 -0.54
C THR A 204 -14.36 22.72 -2.00
N GLY A 205 -13.59 21.73 -2.47
CA GLY A 205 -13.70 21.17 -3.80
C GLY A 205 -15.01 20.40 -4.01
N THR A 206 -15.39 20.23 -5.26
CA THR A 206 -16.63 19.55 -5.69
C THR A 206 -16.39 18.51 -6.79
N THR A 207 -15.13 18.29 -7.17
CA THR A 207 -14.78 17.40 -8.27
C THR A 207 -15.08 15.96 -7.90
N VAL A 208 -15.76 15.27 -8.81
CA VAL A 208 -15.95 13.82 -8.77
C VAL A 208 -14.90 13.19 -9.70
N PRO A 209 -13.96 12.40 -9.18
CA PRO A 209 -12.94 11.77 -10.01
C PRO A 209 -13.54 10.85 -11.09
N THR A 210 -12.93 10.87 -12.27
CA THR A 210 -13.29 10.03 -13.42
C THR A 210 -12.20 9.01 -13.72
N GLY A 211 -12.47 8.05 -14.62
CA GLY A 211 -11.50 7.00 -14.96
C GLY A 211 -11.31 5.99 -13.83
N LEU A 212 -12.40 5.72 -13.09
CA LEU A 212 -12.40 4.83 -11.94
C LEU A 212 -12.15 3.39 -12.36
N VAL A 213 -11.40 2.65 -11.54
CA VAL A 213 -11.09 1.23 -11.73
C VAL A 213 -11.50 0.41 -10.51
N SER A 214 -11.54 -0.91 -10.65
CA SER A 214 -11.83 -1.86 -9.59
C SER A 214 -10.58 -2.65 -9.19
N PHE A 215 -10.55 -3.15 -7.95
CA PHE A 215 -9.56 -4.12 -7.49
C PHE A 215 -10.34 -5.30 -6.88
N PRO A 216 -10.36 -6.49 -7.51
CA PRO A 216 -9.67 -6.87 -8.77
C PRO A 216 -10.20 -6.16 -10.02
N GLY A 217 -9.37 -6.09 -11.08
CA GLY A 217 -9.75 -5.59 -12.41
C GLY A 217 -8.79 -4.55 -13.03
N ALA A 218 -8.21 -3.67 -12.23
CA ALA A 218 -7.33 -2.59 -12.69
C ALA A 218 -6.01 -3.11 -13.28
N TYR A 219 -5.55 -4.27 -12.83
CA TYR A 219 -4.30 -4.91 -13.24
C TYR A 219 -4.58 -6.18 -14.02
N LYS A 220 -3.75 -6.44 -15.01
CA LYS A 220 -3.73 -7.69 -15.79
C LYS A 220 -2.34 -8.30 -15.74
N ALA A 221 -2.29 -9.62 -15.77
CA ALA A 221 -1.02 -10.37 -15.85
C ALA A 221 -0.14 -9.89 -17.01
N THR A 222 -0.77 -9.55 -18.15
CA THR A 222 -0.11 -9.09 -19.38
C THR A 222 0.27 -7.62 -19.38
N ASP A 223 -0.03 -6.85 -18.33
CA ASP A 223 0.39 -5.45 -18.27
C ASP A 223 1.92 -5.38 -18.26
N PRO A 224 2.54 -4.47 -19.04
CA PRO A 224 4.00 -4.40 -19.19
C PRO A 224 4.75 -4.01 -17.91
N GLY A 225 4.03 -3.51 -16.90
CA GLY A 225 4.57 -3.25 -15.56
C GLY A 225 4.39 -4.38 -14.57
N ILE A 226 3.66 -5.44 -14.94
CA ILE A 226 3.37 -6.61 -14.09
C ILE A 226 4.20 -7.82 -14.52
N THR A 227 4.22 -8.16 -15.81
CA THR A 227 5.22 -9.07 -16.37
C THR A 227 6.36 -8.22 -16.90
N TYR A 228 7.44 -8.12 -16.13
CA TYR A 228 8.53 -7.18 -16.34
C TYR A 228 9.89 -7.73 -15.87
N ASP A 229 10.93 -7.55 -16.68
CA ASP A 229 12.30 -7.91 -16.35
C ASP A 229 13.05 -6.72 -15.72
N ALA A 230 13.04 -6.64 -14.39
CA ALA A 230 13.66 -5.54 -13.64
C ALA A 230 15.20 -5.45 -13.82
N TYR A 231 15.85 -6.55 -14.20
CA TYR A 231 17.30 -6.64 -14.34
C TYR A 231 17.82 -6.16 -15.71
N LYS A 232 16.92 -5.90 -16.65
CA LYS A 232 17.28 -5.25 -17.93
C LYS A 232 17.12 -3.74 -17.83
N ALA A 233 18.06 -3.00 -18.39
CA ALA A 233 17.98 -1.55 -18.55
C ALA A 233 16.87 -1.17 -19.56
N SER A 234 15.63 -1.12 -19.07
CA SER A 234 14.44 -0.79 -19.84
C SER A 234 13.55 0.17 -19.05
N THR A 235 12.74 0.95 -19.74
CA THR A 235 11.78 1.83 -19.08
C THR A 235 10.65 1.02 -18.44
N TYR A 236 10.00 1.60 -17.44
CA TYR A 236 8.91 0.94 -16.71
C TYR A 236 7.59 1.67 -16.95
N THR A 237 6.55 0.93 -17.34
CA THR A 237 5.17 1.45 -17.43
C THR A 237 4.43 1.11 -16.16
N ILE A 238 4.07 2.11 -15.36
CA ILE A 238 3.35 1.91 -14.10
C ILE A 238 1.94 1.36 -14.41
N PRO A 239 1.51 0.26 -13.76
CA PRO A 239 0.21 -0.35 -14.00
C PRO A 239 -0.96 0.52 -13.49
N GLY A 240 -2.18 0.20 -13.94
CA GLY A 240 -3.41 0.87 -13.53
C GLY A 240 -3.79 2.11 -14.36
N PRO A 241 -4.81 2.86 -13.92
CA PRO A 241 -5.31 4.03 -14.64
C PRO A 241 -4.29 5.18 -14.62
N LYS A 242 -4.55 6.22 -15.42
CA LYS A 242 -3.80 7.48 -15.36
C LYS A 242 -3.91 8.12 -13.97
N LEU A 243 -2.87 8.83 -13.56
CA LEU A 243 -2.89 9.69 -12.38
C LEU A 243 -4.03 10.71 -12.47
N PHE A 244 -4.86 10.78 -11.44
CA PHE A 244 -5.90 11.78 -11.32
C PHE A 244 -5.27 13.16 -11.12
N THR A 245 -5.79 14.15 -11.84
CA THR A 245 -5.37 15.54 -11.73
C THR A 245 -6.59 16.41 -11.46
N CYS A 246 -6.42 17.35 -10.53
CA CYS A 246 -7.17 18.59 -10.56
C CYS A 246 -6.66 19.44 -11.73
#